data_AF-S5U089-F1
#
_entry.id   AF-S5U089-F1
#
_cell.length_a   1.000
_cell.length_b   1.000
_cell.length_c   1.000
_cell.angle_alpha   90.00
_cell.angle_beta   90.00
_cell.angle_gamma   90.00
#
_symmetry.space_group_name_H-M   'P 1'
#
loop_
_entity.id
_entity.type
_entity.pdbx_description
1 polymer ?
#
loop_
_entity_poly.entity_id
_entity_poly.type
_entity_poly.pdbx_seq_one_letter_code
_entity_poly.pdbx_strand_id
1 'polypeptide(L)'
;MAERLNITYPTAATWAHELGLTLKNQGYNKPALEITGLQCRHAREYLGLTRDVFCAQSNVSKTAIREFELGNSTLRKGNMDKVMELFKRYRVTFNSDGTFE
;
A
#
# COMPACT_ATOMS: atom_id res chain seq x y z
N MET A 1 -24.92 0.99 -12.92
CA MET A 1 -25.31 1.37 -14.29
C MET A 1 -25.13 0.19 -15.25
N ALA A 2 -23.91 -0.34 -15.44
CA ALA A 2 -23.63 -1.45 -16.35
C ALA A 2 -24.48 -2.71 -16.11
N GLU A 3 -24.56 -3.18 -14.86
CA GLU A 3 -25.36 -4.36 -14.49
C GLU A 3 -26.88 -4.13 -14.65
N ARG A 4 -27.35 -2.92 -14.33
CA ARG A 4 -28.77 -2.53 -14.52
C ARG A 4 -29.16 -2.41 -15.99
N LEU A 5 -28.19 -2.11 -16.86
CA LEU A 5 -28.38 -1.99 -18.31
C LEU A 5 -28.01 -3.27 -19.06
N ASN A 6 -27.58 -4.33 -18.35
CA ASN A 6 -27.07 -5.58 -18.92
C ASN A 6 -25.98 -5.37 -20.00
N ILE A 7 -25.09 -4.40 -19.80
CA ILE A 7 -23.97 -4.09 -20.70
C ILE A 7 -22.64 -4.26 -19.97
N THR A 8 -21.56 -4.37 -20.75
CA THR A 8 -20.20 -4.44 -20.19
C THR A 8 -19.78 -3.09 -19.59
N TYR A 9 -18.95 -3.15 -18.56
CA TYR A 9 -18.41 -1.95 -17.90
C TYR A 9 -17.71 -0.98 -18.85
N PRO A 10 -16.86 -1.42 -19.81
CA PRO A 10 -16.25 -0.52 -20.79
C PRO A 10 -17.29 0.27 -21.59
N THR A 11 -18.34 -0.39 -22.06
CA THR A 11 -19.43 0.28 -22.80
C THR A 11 -20.13 1.34 -21.95
N ALA A 12 -20.44 1.02 -20.69
CA ALA A 12 -21.05 1.98 -19.77
C ALA A 12 -20.13 3.18 -19.46
N ALA A 13 -18.82 2.96 -19.38
CA ALA A 13 -17.84 4.02 -19.16
C ALA A 13 -17.71 4.95 -20.37
N THR A 14 -17.70 4.41 -21.58
CA THR A 14 -17.70 5.19 -22.82
C THR A 14 -18.93 6.08 -22.92
N TRP A 15 -20.12 5.52 -22.68
CA TRP A 15 -21.37 6.29 -22.73
C TRP A 15 -21.42 7.39 -21.67
N ALA A 16 -20.97 7.10 -20.46
CA ALA A 16 -20.91 8.12 -19.42
C ALA A 16 -19.94 9.26 -19.79
N HIS A 17 -18.83 8.95 -20.46
CA HIS A 17 -17.92 9.97 -21.00
C HIS A 17 -18.55 10.79 -22.14
N GLU A 18 -19.24 10.15 -23.09
CA GLU A 18 -19.98 10.83 -24.17
C GLU A 18 -21.07 11.76 -23.64
N LEU A 19 -21.71 11.39 -22.54
CA LEU A 19 -22.72 12.19 -21.84
C LEU A 19 -22.13 13.28 -20.93
N GLY A 20 -20.80 13.44 -20.89
CA GLY A 20 -20.13 14.44 -20.06
C GLY A 20 -20.22 14.17 -18.56
N LEU A 21 -20.56 12.95 -18.14
CA LEU A 21 -20.61 12.57 -16.73
C LEU A 21 -19.20 12.34 -16.20
N THR A 22 -18.87 12.99 -15.08
CA THR A 22 -17.62 12.73 -14.37
C THR A 22 -17.67 11.35 -13.72
N LEU A 23 -16.99 10.38 -14.31
CA LEU A 23 -16.74 9.09 -13.69
C LEU A 23 -15.65 9.24 -12.62
N LYS A 24 -15.85 8.61 -11.46
CA LYS A 24 -14.75 8.44 -10.49
C LYS A 24 -13.61 7.71 -11.20
N ASN A 25 -12.36 8.09 -10.97
CA ASN A 25 -11.22 7.39 -11.55
C ASN A 25 -11.22 5.93 -11.08
N GLN A 26 -11.24 5.01 -12.05
CA GLN A 26 -11.32 3.58 -11.82
C GLN A 26 -9.99 2.99 -12.24
N GLY A 27 -9.19 2.58 -11.25
CA GLY A 27 -7.80 2.20 -11.43
C GLY A 27 -7.06 2.09 -10.09
N TYR A 28 -5.75 1.82 -10.13
CA TYR A 28 -4.92 1.76 -8.93
C TYR A 28 -4.69 3.17 -8.38
N ASN A 29 -5.38 3.50 -7.29
CA ASN A 29 -5.05 4.69 -6.52
C ASN A 29 -3.81 4.40 -5.68
N LYS A 30 -2.77 5.22 -5.85
CA LYS A 30 -1.58 5.17 -4.99
C LYS A 30 -2.05 5.38 -3.55
N PRO A 31 -1.84 4.42 -2.64
CA PRO A 31 -2.27 4.57 -1.26
C PRO A 31 -1.51 5.74 -0.63
N ALA A 32 -2.22 6.56 0.15
CA ALA A 32 -1.57 7.42 1.13
C ALA A 32 -0.90 6.47 2.13
N LEU A 33 0.44 6.46 2.13
CA LEU A 33 1.20 5.57 3.00
C LEU A 33 1.30 6.22 4.37
N GLU A 34 1.01 5.45 5.42
CA GLU A 34 1.15 5.88 6.81
C GLU A 34 2.62 6.02 7.24
N ILE A 35 3.53 5.32 6.56
CA ILE A 35 4.96 5.31 6.87
C ILE A 35 5.81 5.50 5.61
N THR A 36 6.97 6.11 5.79
CA THR A 36 8.02 6.18 4.77
C THR A 36 8.83 4.89 4.73
N GLY A 37 9.45 4.60 3.59
CA GLY A 37 10.36 3.46 3.45
C GLY A 37 11.54 3.52 4.42
N LEU A 38 12.04 4.74 4.68
CA LEU A 38 13.15 4.97 5.61
C LEU A 38 12.74 4.65 7.06
N GLN A 39 11.54 5.08 7.49
CA GLN A 39 11.00 4.71 8.79
C GLN A 39 10.86 3.19 8.94
N CYS A 40 10.34 2.51 7.92
CA CYS A 40 10.23 1.05 7.91
C CYS A 40 11.59 0.39 8.11
N ARG A 41 12.63 0.88 7.44
CA ARG A 41 14.00 0.37 7.57
C ARG A 41 14.53 0.54 8.99
N HIS A 42 14.43 1.75 9.55
CA HIS A 42 14.92 2.04 10.89
C HIS A 42 14.17 1.26 11.97
N ALA A 43 12.84 1.16 11.87
CA ALA A 43 12.04 0.36 12.79
C ALA A 43 12.43 -1.12 12.73
N ARG A 44 12.66 -1.67 11.53
CA ARG A 44 13.14 -3.06 11.37
C ARG A 44 14.53 -3.24 11.99
N GLU A 45 15.44 -2.32 11.75
CA GLU A 45 16.81 -2.36 12.30
C GLU A 45 16.81 -2.21 13.83
N TYR A 46 15.95 -1.34 14.38
CA TYR A 46 15.74 -1.17 15.82
C TYR A 46 15.26 -2.46 16.50
N LEU A 47 14.36 -3.20 15.85
CA LEU A 47 13.91 -4.51 16.32
C LEU A 47 14.95 -5.64 16.14
N GLY A 48 16.12 -5.35 15.55
CA GLY A 48 17.16 -6.34 15.27
C GLY A 48 16.77 -7.37 14.21
N LEU A 49 15.72 -7.11 13.42
CA LEU A 49 15.19 -8.06 12.44
C LEU A 49 15.95 -7.95 11.11
N THR A 50 16.42 -9.07 10.59
CA THR A 50 16.89 -9.12 9.20
C THR A 50 15.70 -9.01 8.24
N ARG A 51 15.95 -8.57 7.00
CA ARG A 51 14.88 -8.53 5.99
C ARG A 51 14.23 -9.89 5.77
N ASP A 52 15.00 -10.96 5.83
CA ASP A 52 14.48 -12.32 5.63
C ASP A 52 13.48 -12.70 6.72
N VAL A 53 13.82 -12.45 7.98
CA VAL A 53 12.93 -12.72 9.12
C VAL A 53 11.68 -11.85 9.04
N PHE A 54 11.86 -10.56 8.72
CA PHE A 54 10.74 -9.63 8.56
C PHE A 54 9.78 -10.04 7.44
N CYS A 55 10.30 -10.51 6.31
CA CYS A 55 9.49 -11.00 5.19
C CYS A 55 8.75 -12.29 5.53
N ALA A 56 9.40 -13.21 6.24
CA ALA A 56 8.77 -14.45 6.70
C ALA A 56 7.58 -14.18 7.63
N GLN A 57 7.67 -13.16 8.49
CA GLN A 57 6.60 -12.80 9.42
C GLN A 57 5.49 -11.95 8.79
N SER A 58 5.83 -11.00 7.91
CA SER A 58 4.86 -10.12 7.25
C SER A 58 4.19 -10.76 6.03
N ASN A 59 4.72 -11.88 5.52
CA ASN A 59 4.27 -12.51 4.28
C ASN A 59 4.22 -11.51 3.09
N VAL A 60 5.26 -10.67 3.01
CA VAL A 60 5.53 -9.73 1.91
C VAL A 60 6.86 -10.12 1.26
N SER A 61 6.96 -9.95 -0.06
CA SER A 61 8.16 -10.34 -0.78
C SER A 61 9.37 -9.48 -0.40
N LYS A 62 10.54 -10.13 -0.33
CA LYS A 62 11.83 -9.48 0.00
C LYS A 62 12.17 -8.34 -0.94
N THR A 63 11.90 -8.50 -2.23
CA THR A 63 12.08 -7.45 -3.24
C THR A 63 11.16 -6.26 -2.99
N ALA A 64 9.88 -6.49 -2.66
CA ALA A 64 8.96 -5.38 -2.39
C ALA A 64 9.38 -4.59 -1.14
N ILE A 65 9.79 -5.26 -0.06
CA ILE A 65 10.29 -4.58 1.15
C ILE A 65 11.59 -3.84 0.85
N ARG A 66 12.53 -4.44 0.12
CA ARG A 66 13.80 -3.79 -0.25
C ARG A 66 13.57 -2.52 -1.08
N GLU A 67 12.79 -2.60 -2.15
CA GLU A 67 12.52 -1.44 -3.01
C GLU A 67 11.72 -0.37 -2.28
N PHE A 68 10.86 -0.76 -1.33
CA PHE A 68 10.16 0.19 -0.46
C PHE A 68 11.11 0.90 0.50
N GLU A 69 11.97 0.17 1.23
CA GLU A 69 12.96 0.73 2.16
C GLU A 69 13.95 1.68 1.47
N LEU A 70 14.28 1.42 0.20
CA LEU A 70 15.14 2.28 -0.61
C LEU A 70 14.42 3.50 -1.20
N GLY A 71 13.09 3.58 -1.08
CA GLY A 71 12.29 4.66 -1.66
C GLY A 71 12.02 4.53 -3.16
N ASN A 72 12.40 3.41 -3.79
CA ASN A 72 12.22 3.17 -5.21
C ASN A 72 10.79 2.75 -5.59
N SER A 73 10.02 2.23 -4.64
CA SER A 73 8.65 1.78 -4.88
C SER A 73 7.74 2.07 -3.69
N THR A 74 6.43 2.16 -3.94
CA THR A 74 5.42 2.23 -2.89
C THR A 74 4.70 0.90 -2.75
N LEU A 75 4.55 0.41 -1.52
CA LEU A 75 3.78 -0.79 -1.25
C LEU A 75 2.30 -0.59 -1.61
N ARG A 76 1.68 -1.66 -2.12
CA ARG A 76 0.22 -1.72 -2.27
C ARG A 76 -0.44 -1.76 -0.90
N LYS A 77 -1.65 -1.22 -0.79
CA LYS A 77 -2.41 -1.13 0.47
C LYS A 77 -2.39 -2.44 1.26
N GLY A 78 -2.77 -3.56 0.65
CA GLY A 78 -2.79 -4.85 1.34
C GLY A 78 -1.43 -5.37 1.83
N ASN A 79 -0.31 -4.98 1.22
CA ASN A 79 1.02 -5.31 1.75
C ASN A 79 1.44 -4.34 2.86
N MET A 80 1.04 -3.07 2.74
CA MET A 80 1.26 -2.09 3.80
C MET A 80 0.50 -2.47 5.07
N ASP A 81 -0.74 -2.92 4.95
CA ASP A 81 -1.56 -3.35 6.09
C ASP A 81 -0.87 -4.48 6.88
N LYS A 82 -0.27 -5.46 6.18
CA LYS A 82 0.50 -6.56 6.80
C LYS A 82 1.76 -6.07 7.52
N VAL A 83 2.48 -5.12 6.90
CA VAL A 83 3.68 -4.51 7.48
C VAL A 83 3.32 -3.74 8.75
N MET A 84 2.27 -2.93 8.71
CA MET A 84 1.77 -2.18 9.86
C MET A 84 1.25 -3.09 10.96
N GLU A 85 0.55 -4.18 10.61
CA GLU A 85 0.11 -5.17 11.58
C GLU A 85 1.30 -5.82 12.29
N LEU A 86 2.38 -6.14 11.55
CA LEU A 86 3.59 -6.69 12.14
C LEU A 86 4.24 -5.70 13.10
N PHE A 87 4.39 -4.43 12.72
CA PHE A 87 4.93 -3.40 13.62
C PHE A 87 4.08 -3.20 14.87
N LYS A 88 2.75 -3.24 14.74
CA LYS A 88 1.82 -3.20 15.90
C LYS A 88 2.04 -4.39 16.85
N ARG A 89 2.30 -5.60 16.32
CA ARG A 89 2.64 -6.77 17.16
C ARG A 89 3.94 -6.57 17.93
N TYR A 90 4.90 -5.87 17.35
CA TYR A 90 6.14 -5.46 18.00
C TYR A 90 6.01 -4.22 18.88
N ARG A 91 4.80 -3.69 19.05
CA ARG A 91 4.49 -2.45 19.78
C ARG A 91 5.19 -1.21 19.22
N VAL A 92 5.53 -1.22 17.94
CA VAL A 92 6.07 -0.06 17.23
C VAL A 92 4.92 0.79 16.69
N THR A 93 4.97 2.07 16.99
CA THR A 93 4.05 3.11 16.54
C THR A 93 4.81 4.15 15.73
N PHE A 94 4.20 4.65 14.65
CA PHE A 94 4.83 5.62 13.76
C PHE A 94 4.13 6.97 13.90
N ASN A 95 4.93 8.02 14.08
CA ASN A 95 4.45 9.39 14.18
C ASN A 95 4.49 10.08 12.81
N SER A 96 3.66 11.11 12.64
CA SER A 96 3.61 11.95 11.43
C SER A 96 4.93 12.67 11.13
N ASP A 97 5.75 12.87 12.16
CA ASP A 97 6.94 13.72 12.11
C ASP A 97 8.19 12.94 11.67
N GLY A 98 8.02 11.68 11.25
CA GLY A 98 9.13 10.83 10.81
C GLY A 98 9.73 9.94 11.89
N THR A 99 9.29 10.06 13.15
CA THR A 99 9.79 9.24 14.27
C THR A 99 8.94 7.98 14.49
N PHE A 100 9.45 7.04 15.30
CA PHE A 100 8.73 5.85 15.76
C PHE A 100 9.06 5.56 17.23
N GLU A 101 8.10 4.97 17.96
CA GLU A 101 8.17 4.59 19.39
C GLU A 101 7.74 3.14 19.60
#